data_AF-A0AAE7UPC3-F1
#
_entry.id   AF-A0AAE7UPC3-F1
#
_cell.length_a   1.000
_cell.length_b   1.000
_cell.length_c   1.000
_cell.angle_alpha   90.00
_cell.angle_beta   90.00
_cell.angle_gamma   90.00
#
_symmetry.space_group_name_H-M   'P 1'
#
loop_
_entity.id
_entity.type
_entity.pdbx_description
1 polymer ?
#
loop_
_entity_poly.entity_id
_entity_poly.type
_entity_poly.pdbx_seq_one_letter_code
_entity_poly.pdbx_strand_id
1 'polypeptide(L)'
;MKERQTSQIVARVVYFVELIIFAAPFYLTYGLVAVISAPYAGLLILFSPVWLMTYFVDANGEAAPVLLIGVIVILAAALSVTGVIALWKLAKLSHIYLFKGAQELSKHRRDFRIGFYCGLAPLIFATTVMAAASVSDGGWTSLPFAIIGGGTLLVPVTHLWIAMRKPHEERGVDDETPLLA
;
A
#
# COMPACT_ATOMS: atom_id res chain seq x y z
N MET A 1 11.57 -34.26 3.50
CA MET A 1 10.16 -33.80 3.33
C MET A 1 9.57 -33.09 4.56
N LYS A 2 9.66 -33.65 5.78
CA LYS A 2 9.13 -33.02 7.02
C LYS A 2 9.69 -31.62 7.29
N GLU A 3 11.01 -31.41 7.16
CA GLU A 3 11.64 -30.10 7.42
C GLU A 3 11.11 -28.98 6.50
N ARG A 4 10.84 -29.29 5.22
CA ARG A 4 10.28 -28.34 4.26
C ARG A 4 8.85 -27.93 4.63
N GLN A 5 8.05 -28.85 5.18
CA GLN A 5 6.71 -28.54 5.68
C GLN A 5 6.77 -27.68 6.94
N THR A 6 7.65 -28.01 7.89
CA THR A 6 7.84 -27.21 9.12
C THR A 6 8.31 -25.79 8.79
N SER A 7 9.27 -25.64 7.87
CA SER A 7 9.76 -24.34 7.40
C SER A 7 8.65 -23.49 6.77
N GLN A 8 7.77 -24.09 5.95
CA GLN A 8 6.64 -23.39 5.36
C GLN A 8 5.60 -22.95 6.39
N ILE A 9 5.35 -23.74 7.44
CA ILE A 9 4.43 -23.39 8.52
C ILE A 9 4.99 -22.21 9.32
N VAL A 10 6.27 -22.26 9.70
CA VAL A 10 6.93 -21.19 10.44
C VAL A 10 6.91 -19.87 9.65
N ALA A 11 7.22 -19.90 8.35
CA ALA A 11 7.17 -18.71 7.50
C ALA A 11 5.77 -18.07 7.45
N ARG A 12 4.70 -18.87 7.43
CA ARG A 12 3.32 -18.38 7.46
C ARG A 12 2.95 -17.80 8.83
N VAL A 13 3.42 -18.38 9.93
CA VAL A 13 3.19 -17.85 11.28
C VAL A 13 3.89 -16.50 11.45
N VAL A 14 5.16 -16.39 11.03
CA VAL A 14 5.90 -15.13 11.02
C VAL A 14 5.16 -14.07 10.22
N TYR A 15 4.69 -14.44 9.02
CA TYR A 15 3.91 -13.52 8.18
C TYR A 15 2.59 -13.08 8.82
N PHE A 16 1.90 -13.97 9.53
CA PHE A 16 0.68 -13.62 10.25
C PHE A 16 0.95 -12.59 11.37
N VAL A 17 2.07 -12.75 12.08
CA VAL A 17 2.51 -11.78 13.09
C VAL A 17 2.86 -10.43 12.44
N GLU A 18 3.58 -10.44 11.31
CA GLU A 18 3.88 -9.23 10.54
C GLU A 18 2.60 -8.49 10.11
N LEU A 19 1.57 -9.21 9.68
CA LEU A 19 0.27 -8.61 9.34
C LEU A 19 -0.39 -7.92 10.53
N ILE A 20 -0.39 -8.55 11.70
CA ILE A 20 -1.01 -7.99 12.91
C ILE A 20 -0.25 -6.75 13.37
N ILE A 21 1.08 -6.81 13.39
CA ILE A 21 1.90 -5.72 13.95
C ILE A 21 2.01 -4.56 12.95
N PHE A 22 2.27 -4.86 11.67
CA PHE A 22 2.65 -3.84 10.69
C PHE A 22 1.55 -3.46 9.71
N ALA A 23 0.55 -4.32 9.46
CA ALA A 23 -0.51 -4.01 8.50
C ALA A 23 -1.85 -3.65 9.16
N ALA A 24 -2.24 -4.32 10.24
CA ALA A 24 -3.51 -4.09 10.91
C ALA A 24 -3.72 -2.63 11.37
N PRO A 25 -2.73 -1.93 11.94
CA PRO A 25 -2.88 -0.51 12.29
C PRO A 25 -3.23 0.36 11.07
N PHE A 26 -2.70 0.03 9.89
CA PHE A 26 -2.98 0.74 8.64
C PHE A 26 -4.36 0.43 8.12
N TYR A 27 -4.79 -0.83 8.15
CA TYR A 27 -6.17 -1.17 7.77
C TYR A 27 -7.20 -0.44 8.65
N LEU A 28 -6.93 -0.33 9.95
CA LEU A 28 -7.83 0.30 10.91
C LEU A 28 -7.87 1.82 10.70
N THR A 29 -6.71 2.46 10.53
CA THR A 29 -6.61 3.91 10.31
C THR A 29 -7.07 4.33 8.91
N TYR A 30 -6.56 3.71 7.84
CA TYR A 30 -6.98 4.02 6.46
C TYR A 30 -8.43 3.60 6.20
N GLY A 31 -8.88 2.47 6.76
CA GLY A 31 -10.28 2.06 6.64
C GLY A 31 -11.22 3.06 7.28
N LEU A 32 -10.92 3.54 8.50
CA LEU A 32 -11.71 4.56 9.18
C LEU A 32 -11.68 5.89 8.41
N VAL A 33 -10.48 6.33 7.98
CA VAL A 33 -10.33 7.56 7.19
C VAL A 33 -11.08 7.46 5.87
N ALA A 34 -11.03 6.33 5.16
CA ALA A 34 -11.76 6.13 3.90
C ALA A 34 -13.27 6.18 4.11
N VAL A 35 -13.80 5.54 5.17
CA VAL A 35 -15.24 5.58 5.50
C VAL A 35 -15.70 6.98 5.87
N ILE A 36 -14.90 7.71 6.66
CA ILE A 36 -15.23 9.07 7.07
C ILE A 36 -15.09 10.04 5.89
N SER A 37 -14.04 9.91 5.08
CA SER A 37 -13.75 10.84 3.98
C SER A 37 -14.59 10.61 2.73
N ALA A 38 -15.11 9.39 2.48
CA ALA A 38 -15.93 9.10 1.32
C ALA A 38 -17.20 9.99 1.20
N PRO A 39 -17.97 10.24 2.29
CA PRO A 39 -19.05 11.22 2.28
C PRO A 39 -18.59 12.64 1.94
N TYR A 40 -17.48 13.10 2.52
CA TYR A 40 -16.95 14.45 2.25
C TYR A 40 -16.46 14.58 0.81
N ALA A 41 -15.75 13.58 0.29
CA ALA A 41 -15.31 13.54 -1.10
C ALA A 41 -16.51 13.48 -2.06
N GLY A 42 -17.54 12.70 -1.73
CA GLY A 42 -18.78 12.62 -2.51
C GLY A 42 -19.52 13.95 -2.54
N LEU A 43 -19.64 14.63 -1.40
CA LEU A 43 -20.21 15.98 -1.31
C LEU A 43 -19.38 17.00 -2.09
N LEU A 44 -18.06 16.95 -1.99
CA LEU A 44 -17.18 17.85 -2.72
C LEU A 44 -17.26 17.63 -4.23
N ILE A 45 -17.35 16.39 -4.71
CA ILE A 45 -17.54 16.11 -6.14
C ILE A 45 -18.93 16.58 -6.60
N LEU A 46 -19.97 16.33 -5.81
CA LEU A 46 -21.35 16.66 -6.15
C LEU A 46 -21.61 18.17 -6.18
N PHE A 47 -21.03 18.90 -5.23
CA PHE A 47 -21.20 20.35 -5.10
C PHE A 47 -20.05 21.16 -5.74
N SER A 48 -18.94 20.53 -6.16
CA SER A 48 -17.83 21.19 -6.85
C SER A 48 -18.27 22.06 -8.03
N PRO A 49 -19.16 21.61 -8.94
CA PRO A 49 -19.62 22.44 -10.05
C PRO A 49 -20.39 23.67 -9.59
N VAL A 50 -21.17 23.55 -8.52
CA VAL A 50 -21.97 24.65 -7.94
C VAL A 50 -21.05 25.69 -7.32
N TRP A 51 -20.07 25.25 -6.53
CA TRP A 51 -19.05 26.13 -5.93
C TRP A 51 -18.18 26.82 -6.99
N LEU A 52 -17.78 26.09 -8.04
CA LEU A 52 -17.00 26.65 -9.15
C LEU A 52 -17.78 27.74 -9.88
N MET A 53 -19.07 27.49 -10.15
CA MET A 53 -19.95 28.42 -10.86
C MET A 53 -20.28 29.67 -10.02
N THR A 54 -20.58 29.53 -8.72
CA THR A 54 -20.77 30.69 -7.83
C THR A 54 -19.51 31.53 -7.69
N TYR A 55 -18.34 30.92 -7.81
CA TYR A 55 -17.04 31.58 -7.62
C TYR A 55 -16.55 32.32 -8.89
N PHE A 56 -16.82 31.78 -10.08
CA PHE A 56 -16.60 32.49 -11.36
C PHE A 56 -17.48 33.73 -11.52
N VAL A 57 -18.61 33.78 -10.82
CA VAL A 57 -19.53 34.93 -10.82
C VAL A 57 -19.05 36.06 -9.89
N ASP A 58 -18.25 35.77 -8.85
CA ASP A 58 -17.91 36.75 -7.79
C ASP A 58 -16.42 37.18 -7.72
N ALA A 59 -15.44 36.45 -8.26
CA ALA A 59 -14.04 36.67 -7.89
C ALA A 59 -13.21 37.54 -8.87
N ASN A 60 -13.07 38.83 -8.52
CA ASN A 60 -12.16 39.81 -9.13
C ASN A 60 -10.73 39.79 -8.50
N GLY A 61 -10.13 38.62 -8.26
CA GLY A 61 -8.70 38.52 -7.87
C GLY A 61 -8.30 37.49 -6.82
N GLU A 62 -9.23 36.89 -6.06
CA GLU A 62 -8.90 35.95 -4.96
C GLU A 62 -8.87 34.46 -5.37
N ALA A 63 -8.82 34.15 -6.67
CA ALA A 63 -9.12 32.81 -7.17
C ALA A 63 -8.07 31.71 -6.92
N ALA A 64 -6.82 32.08 -6.62
CA ALA A 64 -5.71 31.15 -6.46
C ALA A 64 -5.86 30.18 -5.27
N PRO A 65 -6.20 30.61 -4.03
CA PRO A 65 -6.30 29.71 -2.88
C PRO A 65 -7.43 28.67 -2.98
N VAL A 66 -8.58 29.02 -3.56
CA VAL A 66 -9.74 28.11 -3.64
C VAL A 66 -9.52 27.01 -4.66
N LEU A 67 -8.93 27.33 -5.82
CA LEU A 67 -8.53 26.32 -6.81
C LEU A 67 -7.47 25.37 -6.24
N LEU A 68 -6.51 25.88 -5.47
CA LEU A 68 -5.48 25.08 -4.83
C LEU A 68 -6.07 24.09 -3.81
N ILE A 69 -7.01 24.53 -2.97
CA ILE A 69 -7.73 23.68 -2.01
C ILE A 69 -8.54 22.61 -2.74
N GLY A 70 -9.26 22.97 -3.80
CA GLY A 70 -10.04 22.01 -4.60
C GLY A 70 -9.17 20.92 -5.24
N VAL A 71 -8.01 21.29 -5.79
CA VAL A 71 -7.05 20.33 -6.36
C VAL A 71 -6.49 19.40 -5.29
N ILE A 72 -6.12 19.91 -4.11
CA ILE A 72 -5.61 19.10 -3.00
C ILE A 72 -6.65 18.08 -2.53
N VAL A 73 -7.92 18.47 -2.44
CA VAL A 73 -9.02 17.58 -2.05
C VAL A 73 -9.22 16.46 -3.08
N ILE A 74 -9.27 16.79 -4.37
CA ILE A 74 -9.44 15.79 -5.44
C ILE A 74 -8.25 14.82 -5.45
N LEU A 75 -7.04 15.35 -5.28
CA LEU A 75 -5.82 14.53 -5.20
C LEU A 75 -5.86 13.60 -3.99
N ALA A 76 -6.25 14.10 -2.80
CA ALA A 76 -6.40 13.30 -1.60
C ALA A 76 -7.46 12.20 -1.77
N ALA A 77 -8.58 12.49 -2.45
CA ALA A 77 -9.62 11.51 -2.75
C ALA A 77 -9.16 10.43 -3.75
N ALA A 78 -8.44 10.81 -4.81
CA ALA A 78 -7.88 9.84 -5.76
C ALA A 78 -6.83 8.93 -5.10
N LEU A 79 -6.01 9.50 -4.21
CA LEU A 79 -4.98 8.78 -3.46
C LEU A 79 -5.59 7.87 -2.38
N SER A 80 -6.72 8.26 -1.77
CA SER A 80 -7.42 7.38 -0.82
C SER A 80 -8.01 6.16 -1.53
N VAL A 81 -8.63 6.34 -2.70
CA VAL A 81 -9.18 5.22 -3.50
C VAL A 81 -8.07 4.24 -3.94
N THR A 82 -6.95 4.77 -4.43
CA THR A 82 -5.81 3.93 -4.83
C THR A 82 -5.15 3.22 -3.64
N GLY A 83 -5.10 3.87 -2.48
CA GLY A 83 -4.68 3.26 -1.22
C GLY A 83 -5.59 2.12 -0.78
N VAL A 84 -6.91 2.29 -0.89
CA VAL A 84 -7.89 1.22 -0.59
C VAL A 84 -7.73 0.04 -1.54
N ILE A 85 -7.51 0.28 -2.84
CA ILE A 85 -7.24 -0.79 -3.81
C ILE A 85 -5.96 -1.55 -3.44
N ALA A 86 -4.90 -0.84 -3.05
CA ALA A 86 -3.64 -1.45 -2.63
C ALA A 86 -3.80 -2.34 -1.39
N LEU A 87 -4.50 -1.83 -0.37
CA LEU A 87 -4.84 -2.57 0.85
C LEU A 87 -5.72 -3.78 0.55
N TRP A 88 -6.72 -3.64 -0.31
CA TRP A 88 -7.56 -4.76 -0.74
C TRP A 88 -6.75 -5.86 -1.43
N LYS A 89 -5.86 -5.47 -2.36
CA LYS A 89 -4.97 -6.42 -3.05
C LYS A 89 -4.01 -7.09 -2.06
N LEU A 90 -3.47 -6.34 -1.11
CA LEU A 90 -2.62 -6.88 -0.05
C LEU A 90 -3.39 -7.93 0.77
N ALA A 91 -4.57 -7.60 1.30
CA ALA A 91 -5.42 -8.53 2.06
C ALA A 91 -5.76 -9.80 1.29
N LYS A 92 -6.14 -9.67 0.00
CA LYS A 92 -6.42 -10.82 -0.87
C LYS A 92 -5.20 -11.73 -1.01
N LEU A 93 -4.02 -11.16 -1.25
CA LEU A 93 -2.77 -11.91 -1.43
C LEU A 93 -2.30 -12.54 -0.11
N SER A 94 -2.43 -11.82 1.01
CA SER A 94 -2.19 -12.32 2.36
C SER A 94 -3.03 -13.56 2.67
N HIS A 95 -4.33 -13.50 2.36
CA HIS A 95 -5.23 -14.64 2.53
C HIS A 95 -4.80 -15.83 1.67
N ILE A 96 -4.47 -15.59 0.38
CA ILE A 96 -4.00 -16.66 -0.51
C ILE A 96 -2.71 -17.31 0.05
N TYR A 97 -1.75 -16.51 0.54
CA TYR A 97 -0.51 -17.02 1.09
C TYR A 97 -0.73 -17.86 2.37
N LEU A 98 -1.52 -17.36 3.31
CA LEU A 98 -1.77 -18.04 4.60
C LEU A 98 -2.49 -19.37 4.40
N PHE A 99 -3.56 -19.38 3.60
CA PHE A 99 -4.43 -20.56 3.46
C PHE A 99 -4.02 -21.49 2.32
N LYS A 100 -3.60 -20.96 1.17
CA LYS A 100 -3.28 -21.76 -0.04
C LYS A 100 -1.78 -21.90 -0.29
N GLY A 101 -0.94 -21.07 0.32
CA GLY A 101 0.52 -21.17 0.26
C GLY A 101 1.19 -20.43 -0.90
N ALA A 102 2.52 -20.46 -0.89
CA ALA A 102 3.39 -19.74 -1.84
C ALA A 102 3.17 -20.14 -3.31
N GLN A 103 2.88 -21.41 -3.57
CA GLN A 103 2.69 -21.91 -4.93
C GLN A 103 1.46 -21.27 -5.59
N GLU A 104 0.35 -21.18 -4.87
CA GLU A 104 -0.86 -20.51 -5.36
C GLU A 104 -0.66 -18.99 -5.44
N LEU A 105 0.01 -18.41 -4.44
CA LEU A 105 0.36 -16.99 -4.42
C LEU A 105 1.13 -16.56 -5.69
N SER A 106 2.03 -17.41 -6.19
CA SER A 106 2.86 -17.12 -7.37
C SER A 106 2.04 -16.89 -8.65
N LYS A 107 0.82 -17.46 -8.74
CA LYS A 107 -0.10 -17.24 -9.87
C LYS A 107 -0.68 -15.82 -9.89
N HIS A 108 -0.63 -15.12 -8.75
CA HIS A 108 -1.19 -13.79 -8.57
C HIS A 108 -0.14 -12.65 -8.62
N ARG A 109 1.02 -12.88 -9.25
CA ARG A 109 2.07 -11.84 -9.41
C ARG A 109 1.59 -10.54 -10.08
N ARG A 110 0.66 -10.63 -11.03
CA ARG A 110 0.07 -9.44 -11.68
C ARG A 110 -0.77 -8.64 -10.69
N ASP A 111 -1.59 -9.32 -9.88
CA ASP A 111 -2.39 -8.70 -8.81
C ASP A 111 -1.47 -8.00 -7.77
N PHE A 112 -0.34 -8.63 -7.43
CA PHE A 112 0.67 -8.03 -6.55
C PHE A 112 1.25 -6.73 -7.12
N ARG A 113 1.67 -6.74 -8.40
CA ARG A 113 2.22 -5.53 -9.04
C ARG A 113 1.22 -4.39 -9.08
N ILE A 114 -0.04 -4.68 -9.42
CA ILE A 114 -1.11 -3.67 -9.42
C ILE A 114 -1.28 -3.09 -8.02
N GLY A 115 -1.41 -3.94 -6.99
CA GLY A 115 -1.51 -3.48 -5.61
C GLY A 115 -0.31 -2.65 -5.17
N PHE A 116 0.90 -3.06 -5.52
CA PHE A 116 2.14 -2.35 -5.20
C PHE A 116 2.20 -0.98 -5.86
N TYR A 117 1.92 -0.87 -7.16
CA TYR A 117 1.93 0.42 -7.87
C TYR A 117 0.82 1.35 -7.38
N CYS A 118 -0.38 0.82 -7.12
CA CYS A 118 -1.47 1.60 -6.53
C CYS A 118 -1.12 2.08 -5.11
N GLY A 119 -0.31 1.34 -4.35
CA GLY A 119 0.12 1.72 -3.00
C GLY A 119 1.30 2.69 -2.99
N LEU A 120 2.12 2.73 -4.04
CA LEU A 120 3.30 3.59 -4.10
C LEU A 120 2.94 5.08 -4.14
N ALA A 121 1.94 5.46 -4.95
CA ALA A 121 1.57 6.87 -5.11
C ALA A 121 1.00 7.49 -3.81
N PRO A 122 0.06 6.84 -3.09
CA PRO A 122 -0.41 7.31 -1.79
C PRO A 122 0.70 7.32 -0.75
N LEU A 123 1.59 6.33 -0.76
CA LEU A 123 2.72 6.26 0.16
C LEU A 123 3.67 7.44 -0.01
N ILE A 124 4.10 7.73 -1.25
CA ILE A 124 4.98 8.86 -1.57
C ILE A 124 4.30 10.18 -1.21
N PHE A 125 3.02 10.34 -1.54
CA PHE A 125 2.28 11.56 -1.22
C PHE A 125 2.16 11.77 0.29
N ALA A 126 1.71 10.76 1.05
CA ALA A 126 1.55 10.86 2.50
C ALA A 126 2.88 11.15 3.19
N THR A 127 3.97 10.47 2.79
CA THR A 127 5.31 10.73 3.34
C THR A 127 5.80 12.13 2.99
N THR A 128 5.58 12.61 1.77
CA THR A 128 5.98 13.97 1.34
C THR A 128 5.18 15.04 2.08
N VAL A 129 3.86 14.88 2.23
CA VAL A 129 3.00 15.83 2.93
C VAL A 129 3.34 15.88 4.42
N MET A 130 3.52 14.73 5.07
CA MET A 130 3.92 14.70 6.47
C MET A 130 5.34 15.26 6.69
N ALA A 131 6.27 15.00 5.77
CA ALA A 131 7.61 15.61 5.82
C ALA A 131 7.53 17.13 5.67
N ALA A 132 6.72 17.64 4.72
CA ALA A 132 6.51 19.07 4.54
C ALA A 132 5.87 19.72 5.78
N ALA A 133 4.86 19.09 6.38
CA ALA A 133 4.19 19.58 7.58
C ALA A 133 5.11 19.57 8.81
N SER A 134 5.88 18.49 9.02
CA SER A 134 6.85 18.43 10.13
C SER A 134 7.96 19.46 10.01
N VAL A 135 8.39 19.80 8.78
CA VAL A 135 9.35 20.88 8.53
C VAL A 135 8.72 22.26 8.74
N SER A 136 7.46 22.48 8.35
CA SER A 136 6.79 23.78 8.55
C SER A 136 6.53 24.10 10.02
N ASP A 137 6.24 23.08 10.83
CA ASP A 137 5.95 23.24 12.26
C ASP A 137 7.23 23.30 13.12
N GLY A 138 8.42 23.24 12.50
CA GLY A 138 9.72 23.20 13.18
C GLY A 138 9.96 21.92 14.00
N GLY A 139 9.04 20.96 13.91
CA GLY A 139 9.01 19.72 14.69
C GLY A 139 9.71 18.57 13.98
N TRP A 140 11.05 18.58 13.98
CA TRP A 140 11.87 17.46 13.44
C TRP A 140 11.64 16.13 14.19
N THR A 141 11.00 16.16 15.35
CA THR A 141 10.75 15.00 16.21
C THR A 141 9.66 14.06 15.69
N SER A 142 8.72 14.52 14.85
CA SER A 142 7.64 13.71 14.27
C SER A 142 8.00 13.09 12.91
N LEU A 143 9.07 13.58 12.29
CA LEU A 143 9.56 13.17 10.97
C LEU A 143 9.95 11.68 10.91
N PRO A 144 10.60 11.08 11.93
CA PRO A 144 10.83 9.63 11.98
C PRO A 144 9.54 8.83 12.02
N PHE A 145 8.53 9.28 12.76
CA PHE A 145 7.23 8.58 12.86
C PHE A 145 6.45 8.63 11.54
N ALA A 146 6.58 9.74 10.79
CA ALA A 146 6.02 9.88 9.45
C ALA A 146 6.61 8.88 8.43
N ILE A 147 7.93 8.70 8.46
CA ILE A 147 8.66 7.79 7.58
C ILE A 147 8.43 6.32 7.98
N ILE A 148 8.47 6.03 9.29
CA ILE A 148 8.27 4.69 9.84
C ILE A 148 6.83 4.22 9.59
N GLY A 149 5.85 5.11 9.69
CA GLY A 149 4.44 4.80 9.39
C GLY A 149 4.31 4.14 8.03
N GLY A 150 4.58 4.87 6.94
CA GLY A 150 4.48 4.29 5.60
C GLY A 150 5.40 3.09 5.34
N GLY A 151 6.62 3.12 5.90
CA GLY A 151 7.64 2.08 5.66
C GLY A 151 7.32 0.73 6.28
N THR A 152 6.57 0.67 7.38
CA THR A 152 6.25 -0.61 8.04
C THR A 152 5.42 -1.55 7.18
N LEU A 153 4.54 -1.03 6.31
CA LEU A 153 3.79 -1.84 5.34
C LEU A 153 4.69 -2.53 4.31
N LEU A 154 5.92 -2.04 4.10
CA LEU A 154 6.87 -2.70 3.21
C LEU A 154 7.31 -4.06 3.75
N VAL A 155 7.27 -4.29 5.07
CA VAL A 155 7.66 -5.57 5.67
C VAL A 155 6.80 -6.73 5.15
N PRO A 156 5.47 -6.75 5.37
CA PRO A 156 4.62 -7.82 4.86
C PRO A 156 4.54 -7.83 3.32
N VAL A 157 4.68 -6.68 2.65
CA VAL A 157 4.74 -6.62 1.17
C VAL A 157 5.99 -7.32 0.64
N THR A 158 7.14 -7.11 1.28
CA THR A 158 8.41 -7.73 0.90
C THR A 158 8.40 -9.22 1.20
N HIS A 159 7.80 -9.65 2.30
CA HIS A 159 7.60 -11.06 2.60
C HIS A 159 6.80 -11.75 1.49
N LEU A 160 5.66 -11.19 1.07
CA LEU A 160 4.88 -11.72 -0.05
C LEU A 160 5.69 -11.75 -1.35
N TRP A 161 6.47 -10.70 -1.62
CA TRP A 161 7.33 -10.64 -2.80
C TRP A 161 8.38 -11.76 -2.80
N ILE A 162 9.03 -12.01 -1.67
CA ILE A 162 10.00 -13.09 -1.51
C ILE A 162 9.30 -14.45 -1.67
N ALA A 163 8.16 -14.65 -1.02
CA ALA A 163 7.36 -15.86 -1.13
C ALA A 163 6.85 -16.13 -2.56
N MET A 164 6.65 -15.09 -3.36
CA MET A 164 6.29 -15.20 -4.78
C MET A 164 7.46 -15.54 -5.69
N ARG A 165 8.71 -15.22 -5.30
CA ARG A 165 9.89 -15.66 -6.06
C ARG A 165 9.93 -17.18 -5.96
N LYS A 166 10.06 -17.84 -7.12
CA LYS A 166 10.31 -19.29 -7.11
C LYS A 166 11.53 -19.50 -6.22
N PRO A 167 11.58 -20.54 -5.38
CA PRO A 167 12.88 -21.00 -4.92
C PRO A 167 13.68 -21.18 -6.21
N HIS A 168 14.86 -20.58 -6.30
CA HIS A 168 15.84 -21.13 -7.21
C HIS A 168 15.87 -22.62 -6.85
N GLU A 169 15.30 -23.46 -7.72
CA GLU A 169 15.80 -24.81 -7.83
C GLU A 169 17.31 -24.64 -7.84
N GLU A 170 17.95 -25.18 -6.82
CA GLU A 170 19.28 -25.74 -6.97
C GLU A 170 19.32 -26.29 -8.39
N ARG A 171 20.01 -25.58 -9.30
CA ARG A 171 20.36 -26.17 -10.59
C ARG A 171 21.05 -27.46 -10.17
N GLY A 172 20.42 -28.57 -10.53
CA GLY A 172 20.93 -29.89 -10.25
C GLY A 172 22.43 -29.89 -10.55
N VAL A 173 23.21 -30.17 -9.51
CA VAL A 173 24.47 -30.88 -9.69
C VAL A 173 24.08 -32.36 -9.77
N ASP A 174 23.19 -32.65 -10.72
CA ASP A 174 23.04 -33.94 -11.39
C ASP A 174 23.62 -33.69 -12.78
N ASP A 175 24.91 -33.34 -12.82
CA ASP A 175 25.68 -33.49 -14.05
C ASP A 175 25.98 -34.98 -14.11
N GLU A 176 25.11 -35.69 -14.84
CA GLU A 176 25.31 -37.06 -15.26
C GLU A 176 26.73 -37.18 -15.80
N THR A 177 27.65 -37.65 -14.97
CA THR A 177 28.93 -38.15 -15.45
C THR A 177 28.61 -39.51 -16.07
N PRO A 178 28.67 -39.67 -17.40
CA PRO A 178 28.65 -41.01 -17.95
C PRO A 178 29.93 -41.68 -17.46
N LEU A 179 29.77 -42.70 -16.62
CA LEU A 179 30.81 -43.68 -16.35
C LEU A 179 31.21 -44.29 -17.69
N LEU A 180 32.28 -43.77 -18.29
CA LEU A 180 32.99 -44.45 -19.37
C LEU A 180 33.71 -45.66 -18.74
N ALA A 181 33.18 -46.83 -19.09
CA ALA A 181 33.83 -48.13 -18.96
C ALA A 181 35.04 -48.25 -19.89
#